data_AF-A0A8T4SNJ2-F1
#
_entry.id   AF-A0A8T4SNJ2-F1
#
_cell.length_a   1.000
_cell.length_b   1.000
_cell.length_c   1.000
_cell.angle_alpha   90.00
_cell.angle_beta   90.00
_cell.angle_gamma   90.00
#
_symmetry.space_group_name_H-M   'P 1'
#
loop_
_entity.id
_entity.type
_entity.pdbx_description
1 polymer ?
#
loop_
_entity_poly.entity_id
_entity_poly.type
_entity_poly.pdbx_seq_one_letter_code
_entity_poly.pdbx_strand_id
1 'polypeptide(L)'
;MSERRSSGVDIMPGLGAALTQLGIEDKFLQNGALAQFPLAQRGAIAQEIIDEKLRTGDWQTVIRMIYGGFGKADALYDGDHAALRDRIMESALAHPQSFLEASNFDALAHRGQNELLYRLATELPDLTYTDIHDISSRITEEFYADEQHGTERSHTIHTLLARKALDNGNYRDAFTNFAIIHDLDGISLVFDTWIKGSRSSGDISLLEHIAKADPAHTEERIKQLIFRVDLSYGSASSVFQLYQRHKPQFTQDEQKRFMDMMAKNLSYYDIDKQGVDPDLQLRWAKEHARSDPKAAYQIMKQLNHRGKKIIDAVNAAIALHVKDPRGGMHVFEIDPDLCRAVYDGQPESIQIDIARHLKDSTLLRKHSFTKLEQGDYYMAYRLWIESGGSMSSDELHVIRAKLITESMGRHSRPPLERNDIPGHIQAYDAFMEVAQGKPSLAEEAYKIALNMNDDERMQRARDMLVASSPTWALNTFREKHDTKGAQMALNKVAADTGADPGKLMELVELYAVKH
;
A
#
# COMPACT_ATOMS: atom_id res chain seq x y z
N MET A 1 -41.86 -32.85 80.15
CA MET A 1 -40.60 -33.53 79.78
C MET A 1 -40.87 -34.32 78.53
N SER A 2 -40.45 -33.81 77.37
CA SER A 2 -40.55 -34.48 76.08
C SER A 2 -39.15 -34.92 75.70
N GLU A 3 -38.93 -36.24 75.70
CA GLU A 3 -37.73 -36.90 75.21
C GLU A 3 -37.44 -36.44 73.77
N ARG A 4 -36.32 -35.73 73.56
CA ARG A 4 -35.71 -35.64 72.24
C ARG A 4 -35.08 -37.00 71.97
N ARG A 5 -35.84 -37.87 71.31
CA ARG A 5 -35.29 -39.04 70.62
C ARG A 5 -34.28 -38.52 69.60
N SER A 6 -32.99 -38.72 69.86
CA SER A 6 -31.99 -38.69 68.80
C SER A 6 -32.31 -39.86 67.89
N SER A 7 -33.04 -39.60 66.81
CA SER A 7 -33.10 -40.52 65.68
C SER A 7 -31.66 -40.72 65.22
N GLY A 8 -31.10 -41.89 65.51
CA GLY A 8 -29.94 -42.38 64.79
C GLY A 8 -30.32 -42.32 63.32
N VAL A 9 -29.63 -41.46 62.57
CA VAL A 9 -29.80 -41.38 61.13
C VAL A 9 -29.25 -42.71 60.61
N ASP A 10 -30.16 -43.62 60.26
CA ASP A 10 -29.83 -44.86 59.59
C ASP A 10 -29.05 -44.51 58.32
N ILE A 11 -27.91 -45.18 58.16
CA ILE A 11 -27.05 -45.08 56.98
C ILE A 11 -27.93 -45.44 55.78
N MET A 12 -28.02 -44.56 54.79
CA MET A 12 -28.51 -44.93 53.45
C MET A 12 -27.29 -45.15 52.56
N PRO A 13 -26.77 -46.38 52.42
CA PRO A 13 -25.78 -46.69 51.40
C PRO A 13 -26.27 -46.26 50.02
N GLY A 14 -25.42 -45.64 49.22
CA GLY A 14 -25.78 -45.14 47.90
C GLY A 14 -26.47 -43.78 47.89
N LEU A 15 -26.56 -43.08 49.04
CA LEU A 15 -27.06 -41.70 49.07
C LEU A 15 -26.20 -40.76 48.23
N GLY A 16 -24.87 -40.91 48.24
CA GLY A 16 -23.99 -40.08 47.43
C GLY A 16 -24.18 -40.30 45.92
N ALA A 17 -24.25 -41.56 45.50
CA ALA A 17 -24.53 -41.92 44.11
C ALA A 17 -25.92 -41.44 43.66
N ALA A 18 -26.95 -41.58 44.50
CA ALA A 18 -28.30 -41.08 44.21
C ALA A 18 -28.33 -39.55 44.08
N LEU A 19 -27.59 -38.81 44.92
CA LEU A 19 -27.48 -37.35 44.84
C LEU A 19 -26.82 -36.90 43.52
N THR A 20 -25.76 -37.59 43.08
CA THR A 20 -25.08 -37.33 41.81
C THR A 20 -25.97 -37.63 40.61
N GLN A 21 -26.68 -38.76 40.60
CA GLN A 21 -27.62 -39.11 39.51
C GLN A 21 -28.76 -38.10 39.38
N LEU A 22 -29.13 -37.44 40.47
CA LEU A 22 -30.16 -36.40 40.51
C LEU A 22 -29.62 -34.98 40.21
N GLY A 23 -28.31 -34.80 40.04
CA GLY A 23 -27.68 -33.51 39.74
C GLY A 23 -27.83 -32.45 40.84
N ILE A 24 -27.95 -32.89 42.11
CA ILE A 24 -28.17 -32.02 43.27
C ILE A 24 -27.02 -32.05 44.28
N GLU A 25 -25.97 -32.80 44.00
CA GLU A 25 -24.78 -32.97 44.85
C GLU A 25 -24.06 -31.65 45.12
N ASP A 26 -23.90 -30.77 44.13
CA ASP A 26 -23.25 -29.46 44.34
C ASP A 26 -24.04 -28.62 45.35
N LYS A 27 -25.37 -28.63 45.29
CA LYS A 27 -26.24 -27.94 46.25
C LYS A 27 -26.19 -28.62 47.63
N PHE A 28 -26.07 -29.94 47.67
CA PHE A 28 -25.93 -30.71 48.91
C PHE A 28 -24.60 -30.40 49.63
N LEU A 29 -23.50 -30.30 48.87
CA LEU A 29 -22.17 -29.96 49.37
C LEU A 29 -22.07 -28.49 49.80
N GLN A 30 -22.62 -27.56 49.02
CA GLN A 30 -22.55 -26.11 49.30
C GLN A 30 -23.44 -25.65 50.47
N ASN A 31 -24.64 -26.23 50.63
CA ASN A 31 -25.58 -25.80 51.69
C ASN A 31 -25.24 -26.36 53.08
N GLY A 32 -24.10 -27.03 53.24
CA GLY A 32 -23.67 -27.57 54.53
C GLY A 32 -24.54 -28.72 55.04
N ALA A 33 -25.35 -29.36 54.19
CA ALA A 33 -26.19 -30.51 54.56
C ALA A 33 -25.36 -31.68 55.09
N LEU A 34 -24.13 -31.85 54.57
CA LEU A 34 -23.14 -32.77 55.12
C LEU A 34 -22.89 -32.59 56.62
N ALA A 35 -23.01 -31.37 57.17
CA ALA A 35 -22.78 -31.10 58.58
C ALA A 35 -23.79 -31.80 59.51
N GLN A 36 -24.90 -32.29 58.98
CA GLN A 36 -25.93 -33.04 59.72
C GLN A 36 -25.56 -34.51 59.94
N PHE A 37 -24.56 -35.03 59.21
CA PHE A 37 -24.08 -36.41 59.32
C PHE A 37 -22.85 -36.51 60.24
N PRO A 38 -22.59 -37.65 60.91
CA PRO A 38 -21.31 -37.95 61.57
C PRO A 38 -20.12 -37.87 60.60
N LEU A 39 -18.93 -37.51 61.10
CA LEU A 39 -17.74 -37.28 60.26
C LEU A 39 -17.38 -38.48 59.36
N ALA A 40 -17.40 -39.70 59.90
CA ALA A 40 -17.13 -40.92 59.12
C ALA A 40 -18.15 -41.15 57.99
N GLN A 41 -19.41 -40.74 58.18
CA GLN A 41 -20.45 -40.85 57.15
C GLN A 41 -20.30 -39.78 56.07
N ARG A 42 -19.75 -38.61 56.41
CA ARG A 42 -19.48 -37.55 55.43
C ARG A 42 -18.43 -37.97 54.41
N GLY A 43 -17.37 -38.67 54.86
CA GLY A 43 -16.34 -39.20 53.97
C GLY A 43 -16.91 -40.26 53.02
N ALA A 44 -17.69 -41.21 53.53
CA ALA A 44 -18.35 -42.22 52.71
C ALA A 44 -19.29 -41.61 51.64
N ILE A 45 -20.10 -40.61 52.00
CA ILE A 45 -20.98 -39.92 51.04
C ILE A 45 -20.15 -39.15 49.98
N ALA A 46 -19.07 -38.48 50.39
CA ALA A 46 -18.18 -37.78 49.45
C ALA A 46 -17.50 -38.76 48.48
N GLN A 47 -17.04 -39.91 48.98
CA GLN A 47 -16.47 -40.98 48.17
C GLN A 47 -17.48 -41.53 47.16
N GLU A 48 -18.71 -41.83 47.59
CA GLU A 48 -19.78 -42.29 46.67
C GLU A 48 -20.09 -41.25 45.57
N ILE A 49 -20.07 -39.95 45.89
CA ILE A 49 -20.26 -38.88 44.89
C ILE A 49 -19.10 -38.86 43.88
N ILE A 50 -17.85 -38.96 44.36
CA ILE A 50 -16.65 -38.99 43.51
C ILE A 50 -16.68 -40.21 42.59
N ASP A 51 -16.97 -41.39 43.15
CA ASP A 51 -17.03 -42.65 42.42
C ASP A 51 -18.08 -42.60 41.31
N GLU A 52 -19.27 -42.10 41.62
CA GLU A 52 -20.34 -41.96 40.64
C GLU A 52 -20.01 -40.94 39.55
N LYS A 53 -19.41 -39.79 39.91
CA LYS A 53 -18.95 -38.80 38.92
C LYS A 53 -17.86 -39.33 38.00
N LEU A 54 -16.90 -40.09 38.52
CA LEU A 54 -15.90 -40.74 37.68
C LEU A 54 -16.54 -41.79 36.77
N ARG A 55 -17.55 -42.51 37.26
CA ARG A 55 -18.29 -43.51 36.47
C ARG A 55 -19.17 -42.88 35.37
N THR A 56 -19.72 -41.68 35.60
CA THR A 56 -20.51 -40.95 34.59
C THR A 56 -19.66 -40.11 33.65
N GLY A 57 -18.35 -40.05 33.87
CA GLY A 57 -17.41 -39.29 33.04
C GLY A 57 -17.27 -37.82 33.43
N ASP A 58 -17.76 -37.40 34.60
CA ASP A 58 -17.68 -36.03 35.14
C ASP A 58 -16.36 -35.77 35.89
N TRP A 59 -15.24 -36.28 35.39
CA TRP A 59 -13.92 -36.23 36.03
C TRP A 59 -13.41 -34.79 36.28
N GLN A 60 -13.75 -33.82 35.42
CA GLN A 60 -13.42 -32.40 35.63
C GLN A 60 -14.09 -31.84 36.89
N THR A 61 -15.32 -32.28 37.19
CA THR A 61 -16.01 -31.89 38.42
C THR A 61 -15.33 -32.48 39.65
N VAL A 62 -14.81 -33.71 39.56
CA VAL A 62 -14.03 -34.34 40.63
C VAL A 62 -12.75 -33.56 40.90
N ILE A 63 -12.04 -33.11 39.85
CA ILE A 63 -10.88 -32.23 40.00
C ILE A 63 -11.26 -30.95 40.75
N ARG A 64 -12.35 -30.29 40.36
CA ARG A 64 -12.85 -29.07 41.01
C ARG A 64 -13.21 -29.30 42.48
N MET A 65 -13.85 -30.43 42.79
CA MET A 65 -14.26 -30.80 44.15
C MET A 65 -13.06 -31.03 45.08
N ILE A 66 -12.04 -31.74 44.60
CA ILE A 66 -10.89 -32.15 45.43
C ILE A 66 -9.79 -31.09 45.42
N TYR A 67 -9.45 -30.54 44.26
CA TYR A 67 -8.30 -29.64 44.11
C TYR A 67 -8.71 -28.18 44.02
N GLY A 68 -9.91 -27.87 43.50
CA GLY A 68 -10.40 -26.51 43.22
C GLY A 68 -10.91 -25.71 44.42
N GLY A 69 -10.81 -26.23 45.64
CA GLY A 69 -11.27 -25.54 46.85
C GLY A 69 -12.79 -25.39 46.93
N PHE A 70 -13.54 -26.12 46.11
CA PHE A 70 -15.00 -26.09 46.05
C PHE A 70 -15.59 -26.90 47.22
N GLY A 71 -15.53 -26.32 48.43
CA GLY A 71 -16.14 -26.88 49.63
C GLY A 71 -15.27 -27.90 50.38
N LYS A 72 -15.88 -28.52 51.39
CA LYS A 72 -15.22 -29.43 52.35
C LYS A 72 -14.87 -30.81 51.76
N ALA A 73 -15.05 -31.04 50.45
CA ALA A 73 -14.88 -32.36 49.83
C ALA A 73 -13.43 -32.86 49.92
N ASP A 74 -12.43 -32.00 49.67
CA ASP A 74 -11.00 -32.29 49.92
C ASP A 74 -10.75 -32.77 51.37
N ALA A 75 -11.26 -32.00 52.35
CA ALA A 75 -11.11 -32.31 53.77
C ALA A 75 -11.92 -33.52 54.25
N LEU A 76 -12.82 -34.06 53.41
CA LEU A 76 -13.66 -35.21 53.71
C LEU A 76 -13.25 -36.45 52.91
N TYR A 77 -12.41 -36.28 51.88
CA TYR A 77 -11.83 -37.39 51.13
C TYR A 77 -10.75 -38.04 51.99
N ASP A 78 -10.98 -39.29 52.40
CA ASP A 78 -10.05 -40.11 53.17
C ASP A 78 -9.35 -41.18 52.34
N GLY A 79 -9.64 -41.23 51.03
CA GLY A 79 -9.05 -42.16 50.09
C GLY A 79 -7.60 -41.83 49.73
N ASP A 80 -6.93 -42.78 49.07
CA ASP A 80 -5.58 -42.57 48.55
C ASP A 80 -5.61 -41.59 47.36
N HIS A 81 -4.93 -40.46 47.50
CA HIS A 81 -4.80 -39.46 46.44
C HIS A 81 -4.00 -39.99 45.25
N ALA A 82 -3.06 -40.93 45.43
CA ALA A 82 -2.37 -41.55 44.32
C ALA A 82 -3.34 -42.39 43.48
N ALA A 83 -4.13 -43.26 44.12
CA ALA A 83 -5.18 -44.03 43.46
C ALA A 83 -6.26 -43.15 42.83
N LEU A 84 -6.58 -42.00 43.43
CA LEU A 84 -7.55 -41.06 42.84
C LEU A 84 -7.08 -40.51 41.49
N ARG A 85 -5.77 -40.19 41.35
CA ARG A 85 -5.21 -39.71 40.08
C ARG A 85 -5.40 -40.74 38.97
N ASP A 86 -5.12 -42.01 39.26
CA ASP A 86 -5.30 -43.10 38.29
C ASP A 86 -6.76 -43.23 37.88
N ARG A 87 -7.68 -43.16 38.84
CA ARG A 87 -9.13 -43.24 38.57
C ARG A 87 -9.66 -42.03 37.79
N ILE A 88 -9.12 -40.84 38.03
CA ILE A 88 -9.41 -39.65 37.22
C ILE A 88 -8.95 -39.88 35.78
N MET A 89 -7.73 -40.39 35.58
CA MET A 89 -7.20 -40.71 34.24
C MET A 89 -8.02 -41.79 33.53
N GLU A 90 -8.37 -42.88 34.22
CA GLU A 90 -9.23 -43.94 33.68
C GLU A 90 -10.58 -43.39 33.21
N SER A 91 -11.21 -42.56 34.04
CA SER A 91 -12.47 -41.89 33.70
C SER A 91 -12.31 -40.95 32.49
N ALA A 92 -11.24 -40.16 32.45
CA ALA A 92 -11.00 -39.19 31.38
C ALA A 92 -10.69 -39.86 30.03
N LEU A 93 -10.02 -41.01 30.03
CA LEU A 93 -9.77 -41.83 28.84
C LEU A 93 -11.05 -42.54 28.36
N ALA A 94 -11.88 -43.04 29.28
CA ALA A 94 -13.16 -43.69 28.95
C ALA A 94 -14.23 -42.69 28.49
N HIS A 95 -14.16 -41.45 28.98
CA HIS A 95 -15.12 -40.38 28.73
C HIS A 95 -14.42 -39.05 28.39
N PRO A 96 -13.82 -38.93 27.19
CA PRO A 96 -13.22 -37.68 26.74
C PRO A 96 -14.27 -36.56 26.69
N GLN A 97 -13.94 -35.40 27.23
CA GLN A 97 -14.81 -34.22 27.22
C GLN A 97 -14.33 -33.22 26.16
N SER A 98 -15.26 -32.63 25.41
CA SER A 98 -14.95 -31.72 24.30
C SER A 98 -14.50 -30.31 24.74
N PHE A 99 -14.67 -29.97 26.02
CA PHE A 99 -14.31 -28.68 26.57
C PHE A 99 -13.57 -28.89 27.88
N LEU A 100 -12.40 -28.27 28.01
CA LEU A 100 -11.54 -28.37 29.17
C LEU A 100 -11.50 -27.03 29.90
N GLU A 101 -11.94 -27.01 31.17
CA GLU A 101 -11.96 -25.81 31.99
C GLU A 101 -10.56 -25.50 32.54
N ALA A 102 -9.96 -24.39 32.10
CA ALA A 102 -8.63 -23.95 32.55
C ALA A 102 -8.50 -23.84 34.09
N SER A 103 -9.58 -23.47 34.79
CA SER A 103 -9.61 -23.39 36.26
C SER A 103 -9.35 -24.74 36.94
N ASN A 104 -9.68 -25.86 36.29
CA ASN A 104 -9.39 -27.19 36.83
C ASN A 104 -7.90 -27.50 36.77
N PHE A 105 -7.21 -27.07 35.71
CA PHE A 105 -5.76 -27.21 35.62
C PHE A 105 -5.03 -26.27 36.57
N ASP A 106 -5.53 -25.04 36.75
CA ASP A 106 -5.00 -24.13 37.77
C ASP A 106 -5.09 -24.75 39.17
N ALA A 107 -6.22 -25.37 39.49
CA ALA A 107 -6.43 -26.06 40.76
C ALA A 107 -5.42 -27.20 40.98
N LEU A 108 -5.18 -28.02 39.95
CA LEU A 108 -4.18 -29.09 40.00
C LEU A 108 -2.77 -28.53 40.21
N ALA A 109 -2.42 -27.45 39.51
CA ALA A 109 -1.12 -26.80 39.62
C ALA A 109 -0.86 -26.23 41.02
N HIS A 110 -1.84 -25.52 41.60
CA HIS A 110 -1.77 -24.98 42.97
C HIS A 110 -1.58 -26.07 44.03
N ARG A 111 -2.02 -27.31 43.74
CA ARG A 111 -1.90 -28.48 44.62
C ARG A 111 -0.71 -29.38 44.26
N GLY A 112 0.19 -28.93 43.37
CA GLY A 112 1.40 -29.66 42.98
C GLY A 112 1.14 -30.98 42.25
N GLN A 113 -0.02 -31.13 41.59
CA GLN A 113 -0.41 -32.36 40.90
C GLN A 113 0.21 -32.48 39.49
N ASN A 114 1.52 -32.23 39.39
CA ASN A 114 2.28 -32.20 38.14
C ASN A 114 2.17 -33.51 37.34
N GLU A 115 2.21 -34.67 38.01
CA GLU A 115 2.07 -35.98 37.35
C GLU A 115 0.69 -36.15 36.69
N LEU A 116 -0.38 -35.72 37.36
CA LEU A 116 -1.73 -35.80 36.78
C LEU A 116 -1.87 -34.84 35.59
N LEU A 117 -1.34 -33.61 35.72
CA LEU A 117 -1.29 -32.65 34.60
C LEU A 117 -0.51 -33.21 33.41
N TYR A 118 0.65 -33.83 33.64
CA TYR A 118 1.47 -34.45 32.61
C TYR A 118 0.71 -35.56 31.88
N ARG A 119 0.07 -36.48 32.63
CA ARG A 119 -0.71 -37.57 32.05
C ARG A 119 -1.93 -37.06 31.29
N LEU A 120 -2.64 -36.05 31.80
CA LEU A 120 -3.75 -35.42 31.08
C LEU A 120 -3.28 -34.81 29.75
N ALA A 121 -2.13 -34.14 29.73
CA ALA A 121 -1.56 -33.54 28.52
C ALA A 121 -1.06 -34.57 27.48
N THR A 122 -0.64 -35.77 27.93
CA THR A 122 0.05 -36.75 27.07
C THR A 122 -0.81 -37.95 26.67
N GLU A 123 -1.74 -38.37 27.52
CA GLU A 123 -2.53 -39.59 27.33
C GLU A 123 -3.94 -39.32 26.78
N LEU A 124 -4.51 -38.12 27.00
CA LEU A 124 -5.87 -37.84 26.52
C LEU A 124 -5.92 -37.77 24.98
N PRO A 125 -6.87 -38.49 24.35
CA PRO A 125 -7.05 -38.43 22.90
C PRO A 125 -7.58 -37.06 22.46
N ASP A 126 -7.31 -36.73 21.20
CA ASP A 126 -7.92 -35.58 20.50
C ASP A 126 -7.66 -34.18 21.09
N LEU A 127 -6.72 -34.04 22.04
CA LEU A 127 -6.29 -32.72 22.49
C LEU A 127 -5.73 -31.89 21.34
N THR A 128 -6.09 -30.61 21.32
CA THR A 128 -5.51 -29.62 20.39
C THR A 128 -4.14 -29.16 20.87
N TYR A 129 -3.38 -28.47 20.02
CA TYR A 129 -2.12 -27.84 20.42
C TYR A 129 -2.33 -26.90 21.63
N THR A 130 -3.39 -26.10 21.60
CA THR A 130 -3.70 -25.14 22.65
C THR A 130 -3.99 -25.83 23.98
N ASP A 131 -4.74 -26.93 23.96
CA ASP A 131 -5.06 -27.69 25.19
C ASP A 131 -3.79 -28.27 25.83
N ILE A 132 -2.95 -28.94 25.03
CA ILE A 132 -1.70 -29.53 25.53
C ILE A 132 -0.79 -28.43 26.07
N HIS A 133 -0.65 -27.32 25.34
CA HIS A 133 0.19 -26.20 25.75
C HIS A 133 -0.30 -25.56 27.05
N ASP A 134 -1.61 -25.34 27.17
CA ASP A 134 -2.24 -24.77 28.36
C ASP A 134 -1.98 -25.68 29.58
N ILE A 135 -2.24 -26.98 29.47
CA ILE A 135 -1.99 -27.94 30.55
C ILE A 135 -0.49 -28.01 30.88
N SER A 136 0.38 -28.14 29.88
CA SER A 136 1.82 -28.31 30.08
C SER A 136 2.49 -27.08 30.70
N SER A 137 1.99 -25.87 30.40
CA SER A 137 2.52 -24.61 30.94
C SER A 137 2.33 -24.46 32.45
N ARG A 138 1.48 -25.30 33.05
CA ARG A 138 1.19 -25.31 34.49
C ARG A 138 2.01 -26.34 35.26
N ILE A 139 2.77 -27.17 34.55
CA ILE A 139 3.67 -28.17 35.15
C ILE A 139 4.95 -27.45 35.55
N THR A 140 5.34 -27.59 36.81
CA THR A 140 6.49 -26.84 37.34
C THR A 140 7.83 -27.33 36.79
N GLU A 141 8.83 -26.44 36.71
CA GLU A 141 10.15 -26.79 36.21
C GLU A 141 10.82 -27.90 37.03
N GLU A 142 10.57 -27.98 38.35
CA GLU A 142 11.14 -29.04 39.18
C GLU A 142 10.69 -30.45 38.75
N PHE A 143 9.50 -30.58 38.18
CA PHE A 143 9.00 -31.86 37.68
C PHE A 143 9.79 -32.36 36.45
N TYR A 144 10.22 -31.42 35.60
CA TYR A 144 11.06 -31.71 34.43
C TYR A 144 12.56 -31.76 34.77
N ALA A 145 12.97 -31.23 35.92
CA ALA A 145 14.34 -31.29 36.41
C ALA A 145 14.67 -32.61 37.15
N ASP A 146 13.72 -33.54 37.26
CA ASP A 146 13.93 -34.85 37.87
C ASP A 146 15.04 -35.65 37.14
N GLU A 147 16.05 -36.12 37.87
CA GLU A 147 17.24 -36.78 37.29
C GLU A 147 16.92 -38.11 36.60
N GLN A 148 15.84 -38.79 37.00
CA GLN A 148 15.51 -40.13 36.49
C GLN A 148 14.59 -40.06 35.26
N HIS A 149 13.58 -39.18 35.29
CA HIS A 149 12.50 -39.15 34.30
C HIS A 149 12.25 -37.77 33.68
N GLY A 150 12.86 -36.71 34.21
CA GLY A 150 12.61 -35.32 33.80
C GLY A 150 12.88 -35.07 32.32
N THR A 151 14.03 -35.55 31.81
CA THR A 151 14.40 -35.44 30.39
C THR A 151 13.41 -36.18 29.48
N GLU A 152 13.03 -37.40 29.84
CA GLU A 152 12.07 -38.20 29.05
C GLU A 152 10.70 -37.51 28.99
N ARG A 153 10.19 -37.06 30.14
CA ARG A 153 8.92 -36.33 30.24
C ARG A 153 8.91 -35.05 29.41
N SER A 154 9.98 -34.25 29.52
CA SER A 154 10.15 -33.04 28.73
C SER A 154 10.16 -33.36 27.23
N HIS A 155 10.91 -34.39 26.84
CA HIS A 155 10.99 -34.83 25.45
C HIS A 155 9.63 -35.25 24.89
N THR A 156 8.83 -36.00 25.66
CA THR A 156 7.49 -36.43 25.26
C THR A 156 6.54 -35.26 25.05
N ILE A 157 6.47 -34.32 26.00
CA ILE A 157 5.59 -33.14 25.88
C ILE A 157 5.98 -32.29 24.68
N HIS A 158 7.26 -31.96 24.51
CA HIS A 158 7.71 -31.15 23.38
C HIS A 158 7.51 -31.88 22.05
N THR A 159 7.72 -33.19 21.98
CA THR A 159 7.42 -33.96 20.76
C THR A 159 5.93 -33.90 20.40
N LEU A 160 5.04 -34.04 21.39
CA LEU A 160 3.58 -33.97 21.17
C LEU A 160 3.15 -32.57 20.73
N LEU A 161 3.59 -31.53 21.44
CA LEU A 161 3.34 -30.14 21.08
C LEU A 161 3.84 -29.83 19.67
N ALA A 162 5.05 -30.28 19.32
CA ALA A 162 5.64 -30.04 18.02
C ALA A 162 4.84 -30.69 16.89
N ARG A 163 4.44 -31.96 17.05
CA ARG A 163 3.64 -32.68 16.06
C ARG A 163 2.26 -32.07 15.88
N LYS A 164 1.56 -31.77 16.98
CA LYS A 164 0.24 -31.12 16.94
C LYS A 164 0.31 -29.72 16.32
N ALA A 165 1.36 -28.96 16.61
CA ALA A 165 1.59 -27.67 15.96
C ALA A 165 1.81 -27.84 14.46
N LEU A 166 2.63 -28.82 14.06
CA LEU A 166 2.91 -29.12 12.65
C LEU A 166 1.65 -29.56 11.88
N ASP A 167 0.84 -30.46 12.44
CA ASP A 167 -0.41 -30.94 11.84
C ASP A 167 -1.42 -29.80 11.63
N ASN A 168 -1.42 -28.80 12.52
CA ASN A 168 -2.24 -27.60 12.43
C ASN A 168 -1.63 -26.49 11.55
N GLY A 169 -0.46 -26.72 10.95
CA GLY A 169 0.25 -25.74 10.12
C GLY A 169 0.93 -24.60 10.92
N ASN A 170 1.07 -24.74 12.23
CA ASN A 170 1.79 -23.80 13.09
C ASN A 170 3.29 -24.13 13.17
N TYR A 171 4.00 -23.76 12.11
CA TYR A 171 5.41 -24.14 11.94
C TYR A 171 6.37 -23.47 12.94
N ARG A 172 6.03 -22.28 13.47
CA ARG A 172 6.86 -21.60 14.49
C ARG A 172 6.90 -22.42 15.77
N ASP A 173 5.74 -22.77 16.27
CA ASP A 173 5.64 -23.52 17.53
C ASP A 173 6.15 -24.95 17.36
N ALA A 174 5.93 -25.56 16.18
CA ALA A 174 6.53 -26.84 15.84
C ALA A 174 8.07 -26.79 15.92
N PHE A 175 8.67 -25.79 15.26
CA PHE A 175 10.12 -25.59 15.30
C PHE A 175 10.63 -25.33 16.71
N THR A 176 10.00 -24.43 17.48
CA THR A 176 10.43 -24.10 18.84
C THR A 176 10.46 -25.35 19.72
N ASN A 177 9.43 -26.19 19.65
CA ASN A 177 9.36 -27.41 20.46
C ASN A 177 10.39 -28.46 20.03
N PHE A 178 10.58 -28.71 18.73
CA PHE A 178 11.65 -29.61 18.26
C PHE A 178 13.06 -29.08 18.57
N ALA A 179 13.26 -27.77 18.54
CA ALA A 179 14.54 -27.14 18.86
C ALA A 179 14.91 -27.27 20.35
N ILE A 180 13.94 -27.18 21.26
CA ILE A 180 14.15 -27.38 22.71
C ILE A 180 14.73 -28.77 23.00
N ILE A 181 14.25 -29.79 22.27
CA ILE A 181 14.67 -31.19 22.45
C ILE A 181 15.80 -31.61 21.50
N HIS A 182 16.35 -30.68 20.72
CA HIS A 182 17.38 -30.93 19.71
C HIS A 182 17.02 -32.03 18.69
N ASP A 183 15.73 -32.18 18.35
CA ASP A 183 15.25 -33.14 17.35
C ASP A 183 15.48 -32.61 15.93
N LEU A 184 16.65 -32.91 15.37
CA LEU A 184 17.04 -32.48 14.03
C LEU A 184 16.14 -33.07 12.94
N ASP A 185 15.63 -34.28 13.11
CA ASP A 185 14.72 -34.92 12.14
C ASP A 185 13.36 -34.21 12.16
N GLY A 186 12.85 -33.87 13.35
CA GLY A 186 11.65 -33.05 13.54
C GLY A 186 11.79 -31.66 12.92
N ILE A 187 12.91 -30.97 13.18
CA ILE A 187 13.22 -29.66 12.55
C ILE A 187 13.25 -29.78 11.03
N SER A 188 13.87 -30.85 10.51
CA SER A 188 13.94 -31.13 9.07
C SER A 188 12.55 -31.34 8.48
N LEU A 189 11.68 -32.07 9.17
CA LEU A 189 10.30 -32.29 8.78
C LEU A 189 9.49 -30.98 8.75
N VAL A 190 9.69 -30.08 9.72
CA VAL A 190 9.06 -28.75 9.73
C VAL A 190 9.50 -27.96 8.50
N PHE A 191 10.80 -27.91 8.22
CA PHE A 191 11.33 -27.20 7.04
C PHE A 191 10.73 -27.73 5.74
N ASP A 192 10.80 -29.04 5.54
CA ASP A 192 10.33 -29.72 4.35
C ASP A 192 8.82 -29.55 4.13
N THR A 193 8.04 -29.70 5.20
CA THR A 193 6.58 -29.55 5.15
C THR A 193 6.21 -28.11 4.83
N TRP A 194 6.86 -27.14 5.48
CA TRP A 194 6.59 -25.72 5.26
C TRP A 194 6.94 -25.32 3.82
N ILE A 195 8.14 -25.66 3.36
CA ILE A 195 8.57 -25.28 2.02
C ILE A 195 7.77 -26.00 0.92
N LYS A 196 7.20 -27.19 1.20
CA LYS A 196 6.28 -27.94 0.33
C LYS A 196 4.83 -27.48 0.36
N GLY A 197 4.42 -26.70 1.36
CA GLY A 197 3.11 -26.08 1.39
C GLY A 197 2.83 -25.22 0.16
N SER A 198 1.56 -24.94 -0.11
CA SER A 198 1.11 -24.10 -1.25
C SER A 198 0.47 -22.78 -0.82
N ARG A 199 0.39 -22.50 0.50
CA ARG A 199 -0.60 -21.53 1.04
C ARG A 199 -0.14 -20.57 2.14
N SER A 200 1.10 -20.58 2.62
CA SER A 200 1.48 -19.65 3.70
C SER A 200 2.34 -18.50 3.17
N SER A 201 1.94 -17.24 3.37
CA SER A 201 2.87 -16.12 3.41
C SER A 201 3.82 -16.32 4.59
N GLY A 202 4.90 -17.07 4.37
CA GLY A 202 5.82 -17.51 5.41
C GLY A 202 6.81 -16.42 5.79
N ASP A 203 7.16 -16.33 7.08
CA ASP A 203 8.24 -15.47 7.55
C ASP A 203 9.59 -16.04 7.08
N ILE A 204 10.19 -15.44 6.03
CA ILE A 204 11.50 -15.85 5.48
C ILE A 204 12.57 -15.89 6.58
N SER A 205 12.52 -15.00 7.58
CA SER A 205 13.51 -14.98 8.66
C SER A 205 13.39 -16.22 9.56
N LEU A 206 12.17 -16.71 9.79
CA LEU A 206 11.96 -17.95 10.54
C LEU A 206 12.39 -19.17 9.71
N LEU A 207 12.06 -19.24 8.42
CA LEU A 207 12.54 -20.30 7.53
C LEU A 207 14.07 -20.34 7.43
N GLU A 208 14.72 -19.18 7.38
CA GLU A 208 16.18 -19.06 7.45
C GLU A 208 16.73 -19.59 8.78
N HIS A 209 16.05 -19.30 9.89
CA HIS A 209 16.46 -19.80 11.20
C HIS A 209 16.34 -21.33 11.29
N ILE A 210 15.23 -21.90 10.79
CA ILE A 210 15.04 -23.35 10.68
C ILE A 210 16.11 -23.98 9.78
N ALA A 211 16.42 -23.36 8.64
CA ALA A 211 17.45 -23.85 7.73
C ALA A 211 18.82 -23.97 8.40
N LYS A 212 19.16 -23.02 9.29
CA LYS A 212 20.44 -22.96 10.02
C LYS A 212 20.52 -23.87 11.24
N ALA A 213 19.37 -24.35 11.75
CA ALA A 213 19.34 -25.20 12.93
C ALA A 213 20.04 -26.55 12.69
N ASP A 214 20.15 -26.97 11.42
CA ASP A 214 20.96 -28.12 11.00
C ASP A 214 22.11 -27.65 10.07
N PRO A 215 23.34 -27.51 10.60
CA PRO A 215 24.50 -27.07 9.84
C PRO A 215 24.84 -27.95 8.63
N ALA A 216 24.55 -29.26 8.68
CA ALA A 216 24.90 -30.20 7.62
C ALA A 216 24.08 -29.94 6.34
N HIS A 217 22.87 -29.40 6.49
CA HIS A 217 21.95 -29.14 5.37
C HIS A 217 21.70 -27.64 5.11
N THR A 218 22.36 -26.75 5.87
CA THR A 218 22.09 -25.30 5.81
C THR A 218 22.25 -24.74 4.40
N GLU A 219 23.35 -25.04 3.69
CA GLU A 219 23.56 -24.47 2.36
C GLU A 219 22.45 -24.90 1.38
N GLU A 220 22.16 -26.20 1.32
CA GLU A 220 21.13 -26.75 0.43
C GLU A 220 19.75 -26.17 0.76
N ARG A 221 19.39 -26.05 2.04
CA ARG A 221 18.14 -25.45 2.48
C ARG A 221 18.04 -23.97 2.12
N ILE A 222 19.12 -23.21 2.23
CA ILE A 222 19.15 -21.80 1.80
C ILE A 222 18.97 -21.69 0.28
N LYS A 223 19.59 -22.57 -0.52
CA LYS A 223 19.35 -22.61 -1.97
C LYS A 223 17.89 -22.92 -2.29
N GLN A 224 17.31 -23.91 -1.60
CA GLN A 224 15.90 -24.25 -1.76
C GLN A 224 15.00 -23.06 -1.40
N LEU A 225 15.27 -22.33 -0.32
CA LEU A 225 14.54 -21.10 -0.01
C LEU A 225 14.65 -20.07 -1.14
N ILE A 226 15.85 -19.82 -1.67
CA ILE A 226 16.03 -18.83 -2.73
C ILE A 226 15.25 -19.20 -4.01
N PHE A 227 15.25 -20.48 -4.42
CA PHE A 227 14.63 -20.91 -5.68
C PHE A 227 13.16 -21.32 -5.56
N ARG A 228 12.70 -21.68 -4.37
CA ARG A 228 11.33 -22.14 -4.12
C ARG A 228 10.41 -21.04 -3.62
N VAL A 229 10.96 -19.96 -3.10
CA VAL A 229 10.23 -18.71 -2.93
C VAL A 229 10.01 -18.12 -4.32
N ASP A 230 9.08 -18.70 -5.06
CA ASP A 230 8.53 -18.15 -6.30
C ASP A 230 7.66 -16.94 -5.94
N LEU A 231 8.24 -15.90 -5.33
CA LEU A 231 7.58 -14.70 -4.78
C LEU A 231 6.37 -14.89 -3.84
N SER A 232 5.89 -16.12 -3.64
CA SER A 232 4.67 -16.45 -2.91
C SER A 232 4.87 -16.42 -1.39
N TYR A 233 6.13 -16.47 -0.95
CA TYR A 233 6.53 -16.53 0.47
C TYR A 233 7.25 -15.27 0.95
N GLY A 234 7.64 -14.35 0.04
CA GLY A 234 8.24 -13.07 0.41
C GLY A 234 8.59 -12.23 -0.80
N SER A 235 8.93 -10.96 -0.57
CA SER A 235 9.31 -10.05 -1.66
C SER A 235 10.63 -10.49 -2.30
N ALA A 236 10.82 -10.21 -3.60
CA ALA A 236 12.11 -10.41 -4.26
C ALA A 236 13.26 -9.76 -3.49
N SER A 237 12.98 -8.61 -2.86
CA SER A 237 13.88 -7.90 -1.94
C SER A 237 14.41 -8.79 -0.80
N SER A 238 13.51 -9.50 -0.09
CA SER A 238 13.88 -10.39 1.00
C SER A 238 14.70 -11.60 0.52
N VAL A 239 14.36 -12.15 -0.65
CA VAL A 239 15.12 -13.26 -1.26
C VAL A 239 16.51 -12.79 -1.69
N PHE A 240 16.63 -11.60 -2.26
CA PHE A 240 17.92 -11.03 -2.65
C PHE A 240 18.80 -10.74 -1.44
N GLN A 241 18.24 -10.21 -0.35
CA GLN A 241 18.96 -10.02 0.91
C GLN A 241 19.43 -11.35 1.51
N LEU A 242 18.62 -12.40 1.42
CA LEU A 242 19.01 -13.74 1.85
C LEU A 242 20.22 -14.25 1.06
N TYR A 243 20.21 -14.08 -0.27
CA TYR A 243 21.35 -14.38 -1.14
C TYR A 243 22.59 -13.57 -0.76
N GLN A 244 22.46 -12.25 -0.57
CA GLN A 244 23.60 -11.38 -0.20
C GLN A 244 24.23 -11.77 1.14
N ARG A 245 23.41 -12.20 2.11
CA ARG A 245 23.85 -12.57 3.46
C ARG A 245 24.60 -13.91 3.48
N HIS A 246 24.11 -14.90 2.75
CA HIS A 246 24.66 -16.28 2.80
C HIS A 246 25.60 -16.62 1.66
N LYS A 247 25.50 -15.93 0.52
CA LYS A 247 26.29 -16.17 -0.69
C LYS A 247 26.46 -17.66 -1.01
N PRO A 248 25.34 -18.42 -1.13
CA PRO A 248 25.42 -19.85 -1.41
C PRO A 248 26.11 -20.10 -2.76
N GLN A 249 26.79 -21.23 -2.90
CA GLN A 249 27.51 -21.55 -4.13
C GLN A 249 26.54 -22.02 -5.21
N PHE A 250 26.21 -21.15 -6.17
CA PHE A 250 25.39 -21.52 -7.31
C PHE A 250 26.25 -22.10 -8.45
N THR A 251 25.72 -23.12 -9.11
CA THR A 251 26.15 -23.50 -10.46
C THR A 251 25.88 -22.35 -11.44
N GLN A 252 26.49 -22.39 -12.63
CA GLN A 252 26.28 -21.34 -13.64
C GLN A 252 24.81 -21.20 -14.05
N ASP A 253 24.10 -22.33 -14.18
CA ASP A 253 22.69 -22.34 -14.54
C ASP A 253 21.79 -21.81 -13.41
N GLU A 254 22.10 -22.15 -12.15
CA GLU A 254 21.42 -21.62 -10.97
C GLU A 254 21.64 -20.10 -10.84
N GLN A 255 22.87 -19.63 -11.01
CA GLN A 255 23.19 -18.21 -10.95
C GLN A 255 22.42 -17.45 -12.04
N LYS A 256 22.40 -17.97 -13.27
CA LYS A 256 21.63 -17.37 -14.36
C LYS A 256 20.14 -17.32 -14.05
N ARG A 257 19.56 -18.44 -13.60
CA ARG A 257 18.14 -18.55 -13.21
C ARG A 257 17.79 -17.57 -12.09
N PHE A 258 18.65 -17.45 -11.08
CA PHE A 258 18.48 -16.51 -9.97
C PHE A 258 18.48 -15.06 -10.48
N MET A 259 19.46 -14.69 -11.31
CA MET A 259 19.55 -13.32 -11.86
C MET A 259 18.35 -12.98 -12.73
N ASP A 260 17.89 -13.90 -13.57
CA ASP A 260 16.70 -13.68 -14.41
C ASP A 260 15.43 -13.56 -13.56
N MET A 261 15.30 -14.37 -12.51
CA MET A 261 14.21 -14.26 -11.53
C MET A 261 14.23 -12.94 -10.78
N MET A 262 15.40 -12.47 -10.31
CA MET A 262 15.53 -11.19 -9.61
C MET A 262 15.26 -10.01 -10.55
N ALA A 263 15.79 -10.06 -11.78
CA ALA A 263 15.58 -9.01 -12.79
C ALA A 263 14.11 -8.81 -13.14
N LYS A 264 13.29 -9.86 -13.08
CA LYS A 264 11.85 -9.81 -13.37
C LYS A 264 11.00 -9.29 -12.21
N ASN A 265 11.48 -9.50 -10.98
CA ASN A 265 10.63 -9.44 -9.78
C ASN A 265 11.03 -8.36 -8.77
N LEU A 266 12.27 -7.86 -8.82
CA LEU A 266 12.70 -6.73 -7.98
C LEU A 266 11.98 -5.45 -8.41
N SER A 267 11.68 -4.58 -7.44
CA SER A 267 11.22 -3.23 -7.74
C SER A 267 12.40 -2.32 -8.07
N TYR A 268 12.14 -1.18 -8.71
CA TYR A 268 13.16 -0.16 -8.92
C TYR A 268 13.81 0.30 -7.60
N TYR A 269 13.00 0.46 -6.54
CA TYR A 269 13.50 0.84 -5.22
C TYR A 269 14.54 -0.15 -4.68
N ASP A 270 14.31 -1.45 -4.87
CA ASP A 270 15.26 -2.48 -4.44
C ASP A 270 16.56 -2.40 -5.24
N ILE A 271 16.46 -2.18 -6.55
CA ILE A 271 17.61 -2.04 -7.45
C ILE A 271 18.47 -0.83 -7.10
N ASP A 272 17.85 0.31 -6.79
CA ASP A 272 18.54 1.56 -6.42
C ASP A 272 19.20 1.48 -5.04
N LYS A 273 18.52 0.87 -4.05
CA LYS A 273 18.98 0.90 -2.65
C LYS A 273 19.91 -0.22 -2.23
N GLN A 274 19.89 -1.37 -2.90
CA GLN A 274 20.56 -2.58 -2.39
C GLN A 274 21.99 -2.79 -2.91
N GLY A 275 22.59 -1.78 -3.54
CA GLY A 275 23.96 -1.88 -4.08
C GLY A 275 24.08 -3.04 -5.06
N VAL A 276 23.06 -3.19 -5.92
CA VAL A 276 22.92 -4.33 -6.84
C VAL A 276 24.03 -4.28 -7.88
N ASP A 277 24.57 -5.45 -8.23
CA ASP A 277 25.59 -5.60 -9.27
C ASP A 277 25.11 -5.03 -10.63
N PRO A 278 25.96 -4.30 -11.38
CA PRO A 278 25.58 -3.67 -12.65
C PRO A 278 24.94 -4.62 -13.68
N ASP A 279 25.31 -5.91 -13.70
CA ASP A 279 24.73 -6.86 -14.64
C ASP A 279 23.26 -7.14 -14.31
N LEU A 280 22.91 -7.24 -13.03
CA LEU A 280 21.52 -7.42 -12.60
C LEU A 280 20.72 -6.14 -12.82
N GLN A 281 21.30 -4.96 -12.55
CA GLN A 281 20.65 -3.67 -12.86
C GLN A 281 20.32 -3.55 -14.36
N LEU A 282 21.26 -3.93 -15.23
CA LEU A 282 21.04 -3.89 -16.68
C LEU A 282 20.00 -4.90 -17.15
N ARG A 283 19.99 -6.12 -16.57
CA ARG A 283 18.96 -7.13 -16.86
C ARG A 283 17.58 -6.63 -16.45
N TRP A 284 17.46 -6.10 -15.24
CA TRP A 284 16.23 -5.50 -14.74
C TRP A 284 15.74 -4.39 -15.67
N ALA A 285 16.61 -3.45 -16.05
CA ALA A 285 16.23 -2.35 -16.93
C ALA A 285 15.77 -2.82 -18.32
N LYS A 286 16.36 -3.89 -18.87
CA LYS A 286 15.95 -4.48 -20.16
C LYS A 286 14.60 -5.20 -20.09
N GLU A 287 14.28 -5.80 -18.95
CA GLU A 287 13.01 -6.49 -18.70
C GLU A 287 11.89 -5.48 -18.46
N HIS A 288 12.15 -4.45 -17.66
CA HIS A 288 11.18 -3.44 -17.25
C HIS A 288 11.11 -2.20 -18.15
N ALA A 289 11.78 -2.22 -19.31
CA ALA A 289 11.78 -1.12 -20.28
C ALA A 289 10.38 -0.62 -20.66
N ARG A 290 9.32 -1.43 -20.53
CA ARG A 290 7.93 -1.01 -20.80
C ARG A 290 7.09 -0.75 -19.55
N SER A 291 7.33 -1.49 -18.47
CA SER A 291 6.54 -1.40 -17.24
C SER A 291 7.01 -0.27 -16.32
N ASP A 292 8.32 -0.01 -16.29
CA ASP A 292 8.93 1.09 -15.55
C ASP A 292 9.97 1.81 -16.44
N PRO A 293 9.49 2.50 -17.49
CA PRO A 293 10.34 2.95 -18.58
C PRO A 293 11.29 4.09 -18.17
N LYS A 294 10.89 4.93 -17.21
CA LYS A 294 11.74 6.04 -16.72
C LYS A 294 12.95 5.51 -15.95
N ALA A 295 12.72 4.63 -14.97
CA ALA A 295 13.79 4.02 -14.21
C ALA A 295 14.70 3.16 -15.09
N ALA A 296 14.12 2.35 -15.98
CA ALA A 296 14.87 1.54 -16.93
C ALA A 296 15.79 2.38 -17.83
N TYR A 297 15.30 3.51 -18.35
CA TYR A 297 16.12 4.45 -19.12
C TYR A 297 17.28 5.01 -18.30
N GLN A 298 17.03 5.46 -17.07
CA GLN A 298 18.06 6.05 -16.20
C GLN A 298 19.19 5.05 -15.91
N ILE A 299 18.86 3.80 -15.58
CA ILE A 299 19.84 2.74 -15.35
C ILE A 299 20.63 2.45 -16.63
N MET A 300 19.95 2.26 -17.76
CA MET A 300 20.62 2.00 -19.04
C MET A 300 21.55 3.16 -19.45
N LYS A 301 21.16 4.41 -19.19
CA LYS A 301 21.98 5.59 -19.42
C LYS A 301 23.22 5.61 -18.52
N GLN A 302 23.05 5.39 -17.22
CA GLN A 302 24.16 5.35 -16.25
C GLN A 302 25.19 4.27 -16.60
N LEU A 303 24.72 3.13 -17.11
CA LEU A 303 25.56 2.01 -17.55
C LEU A 303 26.06 2.13 -19.00
N ASN A 304 25.87 3.29 -19.65
CA ASN A 304 26.24 3.55 -21.04
C ASN A 304 25.70 2.50 -22.05
N HIS A 305 24.54 1.91 -21.77
CA HIS A 305 23.93 0.92 -22.64
C HIS A 305 23.42 1.56 -23.95
N ARG A 306 23.70 0.91 -25.08
CA ARG A 306 23.23 1.31 -26.41
C ARG A 306 22.42 0.19 -27.05
N GLY A 307 21.51 0.57 -27.96
CA GLY A 307 20.77 -0.37 -28.80
C GLY A 307 19.26 -0.25 -28.68
N LYS A 308 18.53 -1.26 -29.16
CA LYS A 308 17.07 -1.23 -29.27
C LYS A 308 16.35 -1.09 -27.92
N LYS A 309 16.88 -1.68 -26.85
CA LYS A 309 16.20 -1.71 -25.54
C LYS A 309 16.11 -0.34 -24.87
N ILE A 310 17.13 0.50 -24.98
CA ILE A 310 17.06 1.87 -24.45
C ILE A 310 16.08 2.72 -25.27
N ILE A 311 15.98 2.48 -26.59
CA ILE A 311 14.99 3.11 -27.46
C ILE A 311 13.56 2.68 -27.07
N ASP A 312 13.35 1.38 -26.81
CA ASP A 312 12.05 0.86 -26.34
C ASP A 312 11.63 1.54 -25.01
N ALA A 313 12.57 1.74 -24.08
CA ALA A 313 12.31 2.44 -22.82
C ALA A 313 11.96 3.92 -23.02
N VAL A 314 12.70 4.63 -23.88
CA VAL A 314 12.40 6.03 -24.22
C VAL A 314 10.99 6.16 -24.83
N ASN A 315 10.66 5.32 -25.81
CA ASN A 315 9.33 5.31 -26.43
C ASN A 315 8.21 5.08 -25.42
N ALA A 316 8.39 4.10 -24.52
CA ALA A 316 7.42 3.80 -23.48
C ALA A 316 7.31 4.94 -22.45
N ALA A 317 8.42 5.58 -22.08
CA ALA A 317 8.43 6.68 -21.11
C ALA A 317 7.73 7.93 -21.63
N ILE A 318 7.92 8.27 -22.92
CA ILE A 318 7.22 9.37 -23.59
C ILE A 318 5.72 9.06 -23.68
N ALA A 319 5.37 7.84 -24.14
CA ALA A 319 3.97 7.42 -24.24
C ALA A 319 3.25 7.43 -22.89
N LEU A 320 3.95 7.08 -21.81
CA LEU A 320 3.44 7.18 -20.45
C LEU A 320 3.25 8.63 -20.02
N HIS A 321 4.17 9.55 -20.36
CA HIS A 321 4.08 10.97 -20.00
C HIS A 321 2.82 11.63 -20.57
N VAL A 322 2.42 11.25 -21.78
CA VAL A 322 1.18 11.72 -22.42
C VAL A 322 -0.07 11.31 -21.63
N LYS A 323 -0.04 10.15 -20.97
CA LYS A 323 -1.17 9.63 -20.18
C LYS A 323 -1.12 10.08 -18.72
N ASP A 324 0.07 10.09 -18.15
CA ASP A 324 0.37 10.48 -16.78
C ASP A 324 1.71 11.25 -16.74
N PRO A 325 1.66 12.59 -16.62
CA PRO A 325 2.86 13.42 -16.58
C PRO A 325 3.82 13.08 -15.42
N ARG A 326 3.33 12.49 -14.33
CA ARG A 326 4.15 12.15 -13.15
C ARG A 326 4.90 10.82 -13.31
N GLY A 327 4.29 9.86 -14.00
CA GLY A 327 4.87 8.52 -14.22
C GLY A 327 5.79 8.44 -15.45
N GLY A 328 5.59 9.29 -16.44
CA GLY A 328 6.40 9.31 -17.66
C GLY A 328 7.65 10.17 -17.60
N MET A 329 8.27 10.36 -18.76
CA MET A 329 9.44 11.20 -18.94
C MET A 329 9.18 12.28 -19.99
N HIS A 330 9.49 13.53 -19.63
CA HIS A 330 9.42 14.64 -20.55
C HIS A 330 10.59 14.54 -21.56
N VAL A 331 10.35 14.89 -22.82
CA VAL A 331 11.39 14.86 -23.87
C VAL A 331 12.68 15.62 -23.52
N PHE A 332 12.62 16.67 -22.69
CA PHE A 332 13.80 17.44 -22.27
C PHE A 332 14.70 16.69 -21.28
N GLU A 333 14.22 15.59 -20.68
CA GLU A 333 15.00 14.72 -19.79
C GLU A 333 15.81 13.66 -20.57
N ILE A 334 15.55 13.50 -21.88
CA ILE A 334 16.10 12.44 -22.73
C ILE A 334 17.32 12.96 -23.51
N ASP A 335 18.33 12.11 -23.70
CA ASP A 335 19.51 12.48 -24.49
C ASP A 335 19.16 12.81 -25.96
N PRO A 336 19.74 13.88 -26.54
CA PRO A 336 19.45 14.31 -27.90
C PRO A 336 19.55 13.21 -28.97
N ASP A 337 20.55 12.33 -28.87
CA ASP A 337 20.75 11.25 -29.85
C ASP A 337 19.60 10.24 -29.84
N LEU A 338 19.04 9.95 -28.65
CA LEU A 338 17.88 9.07 -28.51
C LEU A 338 16.59 9.75 -28.96
N CYS A 339 16.45 11.05 -28.69
CA CYS A 339 15.34 11.86 -29.21
C CYS A 339 15.29 11.82 -30.75
N ARG A 340 16.45 11.92 -31.43
CA ARG A 340 16.53 11.74 -32.88
C ARG A 340 16.11 10.33 -33.32
N ALA A 341 16.53 9.30 -32.59
CA ALA A 341 16.23 7.91 -32.93
C ALA A 341 14.74 7.56 -32.81
N VAL A 342 14.00 8.23 -31.94
CA VAL A 342 12.55 7.97 -31.75
C VAL A 342 11.64 8.91 -32.54
N TYR A 343 12.17 10.01 -33.07
CA TYR A 343 11.41 11.12 -33.65
C TYR A 343 10.29 10.67 -34.62
N ASP A 344 10.62 9.93 -35.67
CA ASP A 344 9.65 9.56 -36.72
C ASP A 344 8.50 8.65 -36.21
N GLY A 345 8.72 7.94 -35.10
CA GLY A 345 7.72 7.04 -34.50
C GLY A 345 6.75 7.71 -33.53
N GLN A 346 6.93 9.01 -33.24
CA GLN A 346 6.14 9.72 -32.24
C GLN A 346 4.95 10.49 -32.85
N PRO A 347 3.87 10.75 -32.08
CA PRO A 347 2.81 11.67 -32.48
C PRO A 347 3.35 13.08 -32.76
N GLU A 348 2.68 13.84 -33.65
CA GLU A 348 3.13 15.16 -34.09
C GLU A 348 3.42 16.14 -32.93
N SER A 349 2.57 16.17 -31.90
CA SER A 349 2.78 17.02 -30.73
C SER A 349 4.10 16.72 -30.01
N ILE A 350 4.46 15.44 -29.91
CA ILE A 350 5.73 14.99 -29.32
C ILE A 350 6.89 15.26 -30.28
N GLN A 351 6.70 15.10 -31.59
CA GLN A 351 7.73 15.46 -32.57
C GLN A 351 8.11 16.94 -32.47
N ILE A 352 7.12 17.82 -32.27
CA ILE A 352 7.34 19.25 -32.04
C ILE A 352 8.19 19.46 -30.78
N ASP A 353 7.85 18.81 -29.66
CA ASP A 353 8.60 18.97 -28.42
C ASP A 353 10.02 18.39 -28.52
N ILE A 354 10.21 17.29 -29.27
CA ILE A 354 11.54 16.78 -29.62
C ILE A 354 12.30 17.81 -30.45
N ALA A 355 11.69 18.40 -31.47
CA ALA A 355 12.34 19.42 -32.30
C ALA A 355 12.76 20.65 -31.48
N ARG A 356 11.94 21.06 -30.50
CA ARG A 356 12.26 22.12 -29.53
C ARG A 356 13.46 21.75 -28.67
N HIS A 357 13.48 20.54 -28.10
CA HIS A 357 14.59 20.03 -27.29
C HIS A 357 15.90 19.98 -28.08
N LEU A 358 15.83 19.52 -29.33
CA LEU A 358 16.96 19.48 -30.24
C LEU A 358 17.37 20.86 -30.78
N LYS A 359 16.55 21.90 -30.57
CA LYS A 359 16.67 23.22 -31.19
C LYS A 359 16.80 23.14 -32.72
N ASP A 360 16.08 22.20 -33.33
CA ASP A 360 16.13 21.96 -34.76
C ASP A 360 15.19 22.92 -35.51
N SER A 361 15.75 24.03 -35.99
CA SER A 361 15.01 25.05 -36.73
C SER A 361 14.36 24.51 -38.01
N THR A 362 14.94 23.48 -38.64
CA THR A 362 14.40 22.92 -39.89
C THR A 362 13.14 22.11 -39.60
N LEU A 363 13.17 21.26 -38.57
CA LEU A 363 12.00 20.49 -38.15
C LEU A 363 10.88 21.39 -37.61
N LEU A 364 11.22 22.42 -36.84
CA LEU A 364 10.23 23.39 -36.34
C LEU A 364 9.53 24.13 -37.49
N ARG A 365 10.25 24.54 -38.55
CA ARG A 365 9.64 25.11 -39.76
C ARG A 365 8.74 24.11 -40.48
N LYS A 366 9.18 22.86 -40.63
CA LYS A 366 8.37 21.81 -41.25
C LYS A 366 7.04 21.62 -40.52
N HIS A 367 7.06 21.60 -39.18
CA HIS A 367 5.84 21.51 -38.37
C HIS A 367 4.99 22.78 -38.44
N SER A 368 5.61 23.96 -38.53
CA SER A 368 4.89 25.22 -38.78
C SER A 368 4.04 25.14 -40.06
N PHE A 369 4.60 24.63 -41.15
CA PHE A 369 3.85 24.41 -42.40
C PHE A 369 2.74 23.38 -42.26
N THR A 370 3.02 22.27 -41.58
CA THR A 370 2.02 21.23 -41.35
C THR A 370 0.82 21.79 -40.57
N LYS A 371 1.07 22.64 -39.56
CA LYS A 371 0.01 23.32 -38.80
C LYS A 371 -0.77 24.35 -39.63
N LEU A 372 -0.09 25.05 -40.53
CA LEU A 372 -0.73 25.96 -41.48
C LEU A 372 -1.72 25.22 -42.38
N GLU A 373 -1.34 24.06 -42.93
CA GLU A 373 -2.20 23.22 -43.77
C GLU A 373 -3.41 22.66 -43.01
N GLN A 374 -3.24 22.35 -41.73
CA GLN A 374 -4.31 21.89 -40.83
C GLN A 374 -5.24 23.01 -40.36
N GLY A 375 -4.91 24.29 -40.63
CA GLY A 375 -5.68 25.45 -40.18
C GLY A 375 -5.38 25.91 -38.75
N ASP A 376 -4.35 25.37 -38.08
CA ASP A 376 -3.90 25.83 -36.77
C ASP A 376 -2.89 26.97 -36.93
N TYR A 377 -3.39 28.15 -37.30
CA TYR A 377 -2.56 29.31 -37.63
C TYR A 377 -1.77 29.84 -36.44
N TYR A 378 -2.30 29.70 -35.21
CA TYR A 378 -1.58 30.13 -34.01
C TYR A 378 -0.36 29.24 -33.77
N MET A 379 -0.52 27.92 -33.80
CA MET A 379 0.63 27.02 -33.64
C MET A 379 1.60 27.16 -34.80
N ALA A 380 1.12 27.31 -36.04
CA ALA A 380 1.97 27.57 -37.20
C ALA A 380 2.85 28.81 -36.98
N TYR A 381 2.25 29.91 -36.54
CA TYR A 381 2.98 31.15 -36.22
C TYR A 381 4.01 30.94 -35.11
N ARG A 382 3.61 30.35 -33.98
CA ARG A 382 4.49 30.08 -32.84
C ARG A 382 5.72 29.26 -33.25
N LEU A 383 5.52 28.18 -33.99
CA LEU A 383 6.62 27.33 -34.46
C LEU A 383 7.54 28.04 -35.46
N TRP A 384 6.99 28.93 -36.31
CA TRP A 384 7.79 29.75 -37.20
C TRP A 384 8.75 30.65 -36.41
N ILE A 385 8.23 31.37 -35.42
CA ILE A 385 9.04 32.25 -34.57
C ILE A 385 10.07 31.44 -33.77
N GLU A 386 9.66 30.35 -33.14
CA GLU A 386 10.55 29.47 -32.36
C GLU A 386 11.68 28.88 -33.22
N SER A 387 11.45 28.66 -34.52
CA SER A 387 12.46 28.21 -35.47
C SER A 387 13.48 29.29 -35.90
N GLY A 388 13.32 30.54 -35.45
CA GLY A 388 14.07 31.68 -35.95
C GLY A 388 13.79 31.97 -37.43
N GLY A 389 12.58 31.68 -37.89
CA GLY A 389 12.15 31.99 -39.25
C GLY A 389 12.16 33.49 -39.53
N SER A 390 12.39 33.88 -40.79
CA SER A 390 12.44 35.30 -41.14
C SER A 390 11.08 35.97 -40.95
N MET A 391 11.09 37.14 -40.32
CA MET A 391 9.91 37.99 -40.14
C MET A 391 9.42 38.62 -41.45
N SER A 392 10.21 38.56 -42.52
CA SER A 392 9.88 39.09 -43.85
C SER A 392 9.61 38.00 -44.89
N SER A 393 9.44 36.75 -44.45
CA SER A 393 9.16 35.63 -45.37
C SER A 393 7.73 35.68 -45.90
N ASP A 394 7.57 35.31 -47.17
CA ASP A 394 6.25 35.21 -47.82
C ASP A 394 5.37 34.20 -47.08
N GLU A 395 5.97 33.13 -46.57
CA GLU A 395 5.28 32.08 -45.83
C GLU A 395 4.70 32.61 -44.50
N LEU A 396 5.47 33.37 -43.73
CA LEU A 396 4.95 34.00 -42.51
C LEU A 396 3.87 35.04 -42.84
N HIS A 397 3.97 35.75 -43.96
CA HIS A 397 2.91 36.67 -44.40
C HIS A 397 1.58 35.94 -44.60
N VAL A 398 1.59 34.72 -45.18
CA VAL A 398 0.39 33.89 -45.30
C VAL A 398 -0.16 33.50 -43.93
N ILE A 399 0.69 33.02 -43.02
CA ILE A 399 0.28 32.64 -41.65
C ILE A 399 -0.33 33.83 -40.91
N ARG A 400 0.34 35.00 -40.95
CA ARG A 400 -0.13 36.25 -40.32
C ARG A 400 -1.48 36.66 -40.86
N ALA A 401 -1.65 36.70 -42.19
CA ALA A 401 -2.90 37.13 -42.81
C ALA A 401 -4.09 36.26 -42.35
N LYS A 402 -3.88 34.94 -42.26
CA LYS A 402 -4.90 34.00 -41.75
C LYS A 402 -5.19 34.21 -40.27
N LEU A 403 -4.16 34.32 -39.44
CA LEU A 403 -4.29 34.54 -37.99
C LEU A 403 -5.00 35.87 -37.68
N ILE A 404 -4.69 36.94 -38.42
CA ILE A 404 -5.35 38.25 -38.30
C ILE A 404 -6.82 38.13 -38.69
N THR A 405 -7.12 37.43 -39.80
CA THR A 405 -8.50 37.23 -40.26
C THR A 405 -9.36 36.50 -39.22
N GLU A 406 -8.84 35.43 -38.61
CA GLU A 406 -9.56 34.73 -37.52
C GLU A 406 -9.78 35.62 -36.30
N SER A 407 -8.77 36.42 -35.95
CA SER A 407 -8.81 37.32 -34.81
C SER A 407 -9.85 38.44 -35.00
N MET A 408 -9.98 38.96 -36.22
CA MET A 408 -11.04 39.91 -36.58
C MET A 408 -12.44 39.29 -36.45
N GLY A 409 -12.63 38.04 -36.90
CA GLY A 409 -13.90 37.33 -36.75
C GLY A 409 -14.33 37.11 -35.29
N ARG A 410 -13.36 37.05 -34.38
CA ARG A 410 -13.58 36.94 -32.92
C ARG A 410 -13.57 38.28 -32.19
N HIS A 411 -13.37 39.40 -32.89
CA HIS A 411 -13.18 40.73 -32.30
C HIS A 411 -12.07 40.77 -31.23
N SER A 412 -10.98 40.03 -31.43
CA SER A 412 -9.87 39.92 -30.48
C SER A 412 -8.53 40.29 -31.12
N ARG A 413 -7.57 40.75 -30.32
CA ARG A 413 -6.20 41.00 -30.78
C ARG A 413 -5.54 39.71 -31.29
N PRO A 414 -4.86 39.72 -32.46
CA PRO A 414 -4.09 38.59 -32.91
C PRO A 414 -2.89 38.33 -31.98
N PRO A 415 -2.60 37.06 -31.64
CA PRO A 415 -1.54 36.69 -30.70
C PRO A 415 -0.15 36.72 -31.37
N LEU A 416 0.23 37.88 -31.89
CA LEU A 416 1.53 38.13 -32.51
C LEU A 416 2.58 38.49 -31.44
N GLU A 417 3.82 38.07 -31.64
CA GLU A 417 4.94 38.43 -30.75
C GLU A 417 5.17 39.94 -30.77
N ARG A 418 5.64 40.52 -29.65
CA ARG A 418 5.77 41.98 -29.51
C ARG A 418 6.72 42.61 -30.53
N ASN A 419 7.74 41.86 -30.95
CA ASN A 419 8.73 42.29 -31.94
C ASN A 419 8.26 42.09 -33.39
N ASP A 420 7.06 41.56 -33.62
CA ASP A 420 6.48 41.40 -34.96
C ASP A 420 5.86 42.71 -35.50
N ILE A 421 6.70 43.73 -35.67
CA ILE A 421 6.26 45.05 -36.15
C ILE A 421 5.51 44.96 -37.49
N PRO A 422 5.99 44.22 -38.52
CA PRO A 422 5.25 44.08 -39.77
C PRO A 422 3.87 43.44 -39.58
N GLY A 423 3.77 42.41 -38.71
CA GLY A 423 2.49 41.78 -38.40
C GLY A 423 1.53 42.70 -37.65
N HIS A 424 2.01 43.50 -36.68
CA HIS A 424 1.17 44.49 -35.99
C HIS A 424 0.69 45.59 -36.94
N ILE A 425 1.53 46.05 -37.87
CA ILE A 425 1.12 47.00 -38.91
C ILE A 425 0.02 46.40 -39.78
N GLN A 426 0.23 45.19 -40.29
CA GLN A 426 -0.76 44.48 -41.11
C GLN A 426 -2.08 44.27 -40.36
N ALA A 427 -2.01 43.89 -39.08
CA ALA A 427 -3.19 43.72 -38.24
C ALA A 427 -3.93 45.05 -38.06
N TYR A 428 -3.21 46.12 -37.71
CA TYR A 428 -3.77 47.46 -37.58
C TYR A 428 -4.52 47.88 -38.85
N ASP A 429 -3.87 47.77 -40.02
CA ASP A 429 -4.46 48.19 -41.29
C ASP A 429 -5.72 47.37 -41.61
N ALA A 430 -5.68 46.05 -41.37
CA ALA A 430 -6.84 45.17 -41.55
C ALA A 430 -8.01 45.53 -40.61
N PHE A 431 -7.75 45.76 -39.32
CA PHE A 431 -8.80 46.17 -38.37
C PHE A 431 -9.41 47.52 -38.78
N MET A 432 -8.58 48.48 -39.20
CA MET A 432 -9.05 49.80 -39.64
C MET A 432 -9.91 49.74 -40.90
N GLU A 433 -9.57 48.88 -41.85
CA GLU A 433 -10.33 48.71 -43.11
C GLU A 433 -11.78 48.27 -42.86
N VAL A 434 -12.00 47.40 -41.87
CA VAL A 434 -13.34 46.86 -41.56
C VAL A 434 -14.01 47.50 -40.34
N ALA A 435 -13.37 48.50 -39.72
CA ALA A 435 -13.83 49.14 -38.48
C ALA A 435 -15.08 50.02 -38.66
N GLN A 436 -15.44 50.38 -39.89
CA GLN A 436 -16.55 51.29 -40.14
C GLN A 436 -17.87 50.76 -39.54
N GLY A 437 -18.43 51.51 -38.59
CA GLY A 437 -19.65 51.14 -37.87
C GLY A 437 -19.47 50.02 -36.83
N LYS A 438 -18.22 49.61 -36.54
CA LYS A 438 -17.89 48.53 -35.59
C LYS A 438 -16.86 49.03 -34.56
N PRO A 439 -17.30 49.72 -33.47
CA PRO A 439 -16.42 50.32 -32.47
C PRO A 439 -15.39 49.34 -31.86
N SER A 440 -15.76 48.08 -31.66
CA SER A 440 -14.87 47.06 -31.11
C SER A 440 -13.63 46.80 -31.99
N LEU A 441 -13.77 46.87 -33.32
CA LEU A 441 -12.64 46.67 -34.24
C LEU A 441 -11.74 47.92 -34.29
N ALA A 442 -12.33 49.13 -34.24
CA ALA A 442 -11.59 50.38 -34.11
C ALA A 442 -10.80 50.44 -32.79
N GLU A 443 -11.36 49.91 -31.71
CA GLU A 443 -10.68 49.79 -30.41
C GLU A 443 -9.48 48.85 -30.49
N GLU A 444 -9.60 47.69 -31.14
CA GLU A 444 -8.46 46.79 -31.32
C GLU A 444 -7.35 47.41 -32.19
N ALA A 445 -7.69 48.13 -33.26
CA ALA A 445 -6.72 48.91 -34.03
C ALA A 445 -6.01 49.95 -33.15
N TYR A 446 -6.76 50.68 -32.32
CA TYR A 446 -6.21 51.65 -31.37
C TYR A 446 -5.23 50.98 -30.38
N LYS A 447 -5.62 49.84 -29.79
CA LYS A 447 -4.74 49.06 -28.89
C LYS A 447 -3.46 48.61 -29.59
N ILE A 448 -3.54 48.18 -30.86
CA ILE A 448 -2.36 47.77 -31.63
C ILE A 448 -1.43 48.97 -31.85
N ALA A 449 -1.95 50.11 -32.31
CA ALA A 449 -1.17 51.34 -32.51
C ALA A 449 -0.52 51.85 -31.22
N LEU A 450 -1.27 51.81 -30.10
CA LEU A 450 -0.76 52.15 -28.78
C LEU A 450 0.42 51.26 -28.38
N ASN A 451 0.33 49.95 -28.60
CA ASN A 451 1.43 49.04 -28.28
C ASN A 451 2.65 49.19 -29.19
N MET A 452 2.48 49.70 -30.41
CA MET A 452 3.58 50.04 -31.32
C MET A 452 4.22 51.39 -30.99
N ASN A 453 3.62 52.21 -30.10
CA ASN A 453 3.96 53.62 -29.90
C ASN A 453 3.97 54.42 -31.22
N ASP A 454 3.01 54.14 -32.11
CA ASP A 454 2.87 54.80 -33.40
C ASP A 454 1.78 55.88 -33.29
N ASP A 455 2.19 57.12 -33.03
CA ASP A 455 1.28 58.25 -32.81
C ASP A 455 0.37 58.55 -34.00
N GLU A 456 0.84 58.31 -35.23
CA GLU A 456 0.06 58.56 -36.45
C GLU A 456 -1.05 57.52 -36.60
N ARG A 457 -0.73 56.23 -36.45
CA ARG A 457 -1.73 55.15 -36.42
C ARG A 457 -2.67 55.31 -35.23
N MET A 458 -2.15 55.71 -34.07
CA MET A 458 -2.95 55.95 -32.88
C MET A 458 -3.96 57.07 -33.12
N GLN A 459 -3.54 58.17 -33.78
CA GLN A 459 -4.44 59.27 -34.13
C GLN A 459 -5.53 58.84 -35.11
N ARG A 460 -5.18 58.11 -36.17
CA ARG A 460 -6.17 57.60 -37.14
C ARG A 460 -7.20 56.66 -36.50
N ALA A 461 -6.76 55.77 -35.63
CA ALA A 461 -7.68 54.91 -34.88
C ALA A 461 -8.52 55.68 -33.86
N ARG A 462 -7.98 56.73 -33.22
CA ARG A 462 -8.78 57.64 -32.38
C ARG A 462 -9.91 58.27 -33.18
N ASP A 463 -9.59 58.84 -34.34
CA ASP A 463 -10.56 59.50 -35.21
C ASP A 463 -11.68 58.54 -35.62
N MET A 464 -11.32 57.30 -36.01
CA MET A 464 -12.28 56.26 -36.37
C MET A 464 -13.18 55.83 -35.21
N LEU A 465 -12.59 55.62 -34.02
CA LEU A 465 -13.34 55.21 -32.82
C LEU A 465 -14.32 56.31 -32.39
N VAL A 466 -13.88 57.57 -32.37
CA VAL A 466 -14.72 58.74 -32.07
C VAL A 466 -15.82 58.90 -33.12
N ALA A 467 -15.51 58.77 -34.41
CA ALA A 467 -16.50 58.89 -35.47
C ALA A 467 -17.56 57.77 -35.40
N SER A 468 -17.18 56.56 -35.00
CA SER A 468 -18.07 55.41 -34.91
C SER A 468 -18.94 55.43 -33.65
N SER A 469 -18.38 55.78 -32.50
CA SER A 469 -19.09 55.88 -31.23
C SER A 469 -18.32 56.79 -30.24
N PRO A 470 -18.66 58.08 -30.14
CA PRO A 470 -17.97 59.01 -29.24
C PRO A 470 -18.03 58.58 -27.76
N THR A 471 -19.13 57.96 -27.33
CA THR A 471 -19.31 57.50 -25.95
C THR A 471 -18.46 56.28 -25.62
N TRP A 472 -18.38 55.28 -26.51
CA TRP A 472 -17.47 54.15 -26.36
C TRP A 472 -16.01 54.62 -26.35
N ALA A 473 -15.66 55.49 -27.30
CA ALA A 473 -14.33 56.07 -27.44
C ALA A 473 -13.87 56.74 -26.14
N LEU A 474 -14.73 57.55 -25.52
CA LEU A 474 -14.43 58.22 -24.26
C LEU A 474 -14.09 57.23 -23.14
N ASN A 475 -14.85 56.15 -22.99
CA ASN A 475 -14.59 55.14 -21.97
C ASN A 475 -13.25 54.43 -22.23
N THR A 476 -13.02 53.96 -23.46
CA THR A 476 -11.76 53.31 -23.85
C THR A 476 -10.55 54.20 -23.60
N PHE A 477 -10.59 55.48 -24.00
CA PHE A 477 -9.47 56.40 -23.81
C PHE A 477 -9.20 56.70 -22.35
N ARG A 478 -10.24 56.81 -21.53
CA ARG A 478 -10.07 57.02 -20.08
C ARG A 478 -9.44 55.82 -19.39
N GLU A 479 -9.88 54.61 -19.72
CA GLU A 479 -9.27 53.37 -19.22
C GLU A 479 -7.79 53.25 -19.61
N LYS A 480 -7.41 53.80 -20.78
CA LYS A 480 -6.02 53.82 -21.25
C LYS A 480 -5.26 55.11 -20.90
N HIS A 481 -5.87 56.01 -20.13
CA HIS A 481 -5.31 57.31 -19.75
C HIS A 481 -4.86 58.19 -20.94
N ASP A 482 -5.54 58.06 -22.08
CA ASP A 482 -5.30 58.86 -23.29
C ASP A 482 -6.12 60.16 -23.24
N THR A 483 -5.52 61.18 -22.63
CA THR A 483 -6.15 62.50 -22.44
C THR A 483 -6.52 63.18 -23.76
N LYS A 484 -5.71 63.01 -24.80
CA LYS A 484 -5.96 63.55 -26.14
C LYS A 484 -7.17 62.88 -26.77
N GLY A 485 -7.24 61.54 -26.74
CA GLY A 485 -8.39 60.79 -27.22
C GLY A 485 -9.67 61.14 -26.46
N ALA A 486 -9.60 61.20 -25.13
CA ALA A 486 -10.75 61.56 -24.29
C ALA A 486 -11.30 62.95 -24.62
N GLN A 487 -10.43 63.95 -24.81
CA GLN A 487 -10.83 65.30 -25.24
C GLN A 487 -11.53 65.29 -26.61
N MET A 488 -11.02 64.52 -27.56
CA MET A 488 -11.62 64.41 -28.91
C MET A 488 -13.03 63.81 -28.85
N ALA A 489 -13.19 62.73 -28.07
CA ALA A 489 -14.48 62.11 -27.84
C ALA A 489 -15.48 63.08 -27.17
N LEU A 490 -15.03 63.80 -26.13
CA LEU A 490 -15.84 64.82 -25.43
C LEU A 490 -16.27 65.96 -26.35
N ASN A 491 -15.34 66.50 -27.15
CA ASN A 491 -15.64 67.57 -28.10
C ASN A 491 -16.69 67.13 -29.14
N LYS A 492 -16.63 65.87 -29.57
CA LYS A 492 -17.61 65.30 -30.51
C LYS A 492 -18.98 65.11 -29.85
N VAL A 493 -19.05 64.59 -28.63
CA VAL A 493 -20.31 64.48 -27.85
C VAL A 493 -20.92 65.86 -27.61
N ALA A 494 -20.11 66.85 -27.23
CA ALA A 494 -20.54 68.22 -27.00
C ALA A 494 -21.14 68.84 -28.27
N ALA A 495 -20.47 68.67 -29.42
CA ALA A 495 -20.96 69.13 -30.71
C ALA A 495 -22.27 68.44 -31.13
N ASP A 496 -22.41 67.12 -30.91
CA ASP A 496 -23.60 66.35 -31.29
C ASP A 496 -24.81 66.63 -30.36
N THR A 497 -24.59 67.15 -29.15
CA THR A 497 -25.64 67.40 -28.14
C THR A 497 -25.93 68.89 -27.86
N GLY A 498 -25.11 69.80 -28.39
CA GLY A 498 -25.21 71.25 -28.13
C GLY A 498 -24.78 71.68 -26.72
N ALA A 499 -24.11 70.79 -25.98
CA ALA A 499 -23.63 71.05 -24.63
C ALA A 499 -22.26 71.75 -24.62
N ASP A 500 -21.97 72.51 -23.57
CA ASP A 500 -20.69 73.18 -23.38
C ASP A 500 -19.57 72.14 -23.10
N PRO A 501 -18.50 72.08 -23.93
CA PRO A 501 -17.43 71.08 -23.78
C PRO A 501 -16.71 71.14 -22.42
N GLY A 502 -16.55 72.34 -21.84
CA GLY A 502 -15.89 72.54 -20.55
C GLY A 502 -16.71 71.97 -19.40
N LYS A 503 -18.02 72.26 -19.37
CA LYS A 503 -18.96 71.68 -18.40
C LYS A 503 -19.13 70.17 -18.55
N LEU A 504 -19.11 69.63 -19.76
CA LEU A 504 -19.19 68.19 -20.01
C LEU A 504 -17.97 67.45 -19.45
N MET A 505 -16.78 68.04 -19.59
CA MET A 505 -15.54 67.47 -19.07
C MET A 505 -15.51 67.50 -17.53
N GLU A 506 -15.90 68.62 -16.91
CA GLU A 506 -16.06 68.71 -15.45
C GLU A 506 -17.05 67.66 -14.92
N LEU A 507 -18.21 67.46 -15.58
CA LEU A 507 -19.21 66.48 -15.16
C LEU A 507 -18.72 65.02 -15.32
N VAL A 508 -17.97 64.71 -16.38
CA VAL A 508 -17.40 63.37 -16.60
C VAL A 508 -16.30 63.05 -15.59
N GLU A 509 -15.53 64.04 -15.16
CA GLU A 509 -14.56 63.91 -14.06
C GLU A 509 -15.25 63.80 -12.68
N LEU A 510 -16.34 64.54 -12.47
CA LEU A 510 -17.09 64.57 -11.19
C LEU A 510 -17.86 63.27 -10.92
N TYR A 511 -18.39 62.60 -11.96
CA TYR A 511 -19.36 61.51 -11.82
C TYR A 511 -18.89 60.12 -12.26
N ALA A 512 -17.74 59.98 -12.91
CA ALA A 512 -17.28 58.68 -13.41
C ALA A 512 -16.17 58.02 -12.56
N VAL A 513 -16.05 58.41 -11.29
CA VAL A 513 -15.31 57.67 -10.26
C VAL A 513 -16.30 57.11 -9.26
N LYS A 514 -17.09 56.12 -9.69
CA LYS A 514 -17.80 55.15 -8.84
C LYS A 514 -18.51 54.13 -9.73
N HIS A 515 -17.74 53.16 -10.22
CA HIS A 515 -18.14 51.75 -10.31
C HIS A 515 -16.90 50.89 -10.39
#